data_AF-A0A327J285-F1
#
_entry.id   AF-A0A327J285-F1
#
_cell.length_a   1.000
_cell.length_b   1.000
_cell.length_c   1.000
_cell.angle_alpha   90.00
_cell.angle_beta   90.00
_cell.angle_gamma   90.00
#
_symmetry.space_group_name_H-M   'P 1'
#
loop_
_entity.id
_entity.type
_entity.pdbx_description
1 polymer ?
#
loop_
_entity_poly.entity_id
_entity_poly.type
_entity_poly.pdbx_seq_one_letter_code
_entity_poly.pdbx_strand_id
1 'polypeptide(L)'
;MNIKNELKKEFELRYLKLFSKTDIGIQYLSCLKVINLNSEEPDFLFRNILTHEIIGIEMVKIIAESEKQKSTSKLNQIVRNVCLKLDKHTNVKYCIFLSCNDGNYDNIPIHASEWVNKIFQIIIEDKNLKNGDNKKFDFKLNNGDVLHLVYSINESSYHFPGVPDGGIVILNPFDLLENIIKKKNEKYTKYLKKCDKCSLIIVSDNMAGHSSFIEFNKSLEEHKFNSKFDNVFLYEFGGKIHSNTRKLNTYFN
;
A
#
# COMPACT_ATOMS: atom_id res chain seq x y z
N MET A 1 -4.52 15.06 -16.59
CA MET A 1 -4.74 13.82 -15.81
C MET A 1 -4.93 14.23 -14.35
N ASN A 2 -5.87 13.62 -13.61
CA ASN A 2 -6.19 14.03 -12.22
C ASN A 2 -5.04 13.60 -11.29
N ILE A 3 -4.52 14.50 -10.44
CA ILE A 3 -3.44 14.23 -9.46
C ILE A 3 -3.73 12.95 -8.67
N LYS A 4 -4.99 12.70 -8.30
CA LYS A 4 -5.40 11.49 -7.57
C LYS A 4 -5.09 10.19 -8.33
N ASN A 5 -5.21 10.20 -9.67
CA ASN A 5 -4.93 9.03 -10.52
C ASN A 5 -3.44 8.79 -10.70
N GLU A 6 -2.64 9.85 -10.84
CA GLU A 6 -1.18 9.74 -10.89
C GLU A 6 -0.62 9.14 -9.60
N LEU A 7 -1.10 9.63 -8.45
CA LEU A 7 -0.71 9.09 -7.15
C LEU A 7 -1.10 7.62 -7.00
N LYS A 8 -2.30 7.23 -7.44
CA LYS A 8 -2.72 5.82 -7.40
C LYS A 8 -1.72 4.94 -8.17
N LYS A 9 -1.33 5.37 -9.38
CA LYS A 9 -0.41 4.62 -10.26
C LYS A 9 1.01 4.50 -9.71
N GLU A 10 1.54 5.55 -9.09
CA GLU A 10 2.84 5.49 -8.42
C GLU A 10 2.87 4.45 -7.29
N PHE A 11 1.78 4.35 -6.52
CA PHE A 11 1.67 3.36 -5.46
C PHE A 11 1.53 1.94 -5.99
N GLU A 12 0.72 1.73 -7.03
CA GLU A 12 0.62 0.42 -7.69
C GLU A 12 2.00 -0.04 -8.20
N LEU A 13 2.75 0.85 -8.85
CA LEU A 13 4.10 0.55 -9.32
C LEU A 13 5.06 0.23 -8.17
N ARG A 14 4.93 0.93 -7.04
CA ARG A 14 5.72 0.66 -5.82
C ARG A 14 5.45 -0.74 -5.28
N TYR A 15 4.19 -1.17 -5.18
CA TYR A 15 3.87 -2.53 -4.75
C TYR A 15 4.31 -3.58 -5.75
N LEU A 16 4.22 -3.32 -7.05
CA LEU A 16 4.70 -4.25 -8.07
C LEU A 16 6.22 -4.50 -7.92
N LYS A 17 7.01 -3.43 -7.73
CA LYS A 17 8.47 -3.52 -7.48
C LYS A 17 8.82 -4.23 -6.19
N LEU A 18 7.93 -4.18 -5.21
CA LEU A 18 8.08 -4.83 -3.93
C LEU A 18 7.74 -6.32 -4.02
N PHE A 19 6.61 -6.65 -4.65
CA PHE A 19 6.21 -8.00 -5.00
C PHE A 19 7.30 -8.72 -5.80
N SER A 20 7.90 -8.04 -6.79
CA SER A 20 8.97 -8.60 -7.65
C SER A 20 10.26 -8.96 -6.90
N LYS A 21 10.39 -8.61 -5.62
CA LYS A 21 11.53 -8.97 -4.77
C LYS A 21 11.26 -10.18 -3.88
N THR A 22 10.03 -10.69 -3.86
CA THR A 22 9.68 -11.90 -3.10
C THR A 22 9.96 -13.14 -3.94
N ASP A 23 10.19 -14.29 -3.31
CA ASP A 23 10.46 -15.55 -4.03
C ASP A 23 9.35 -15.89 -5.04
N ILE A 24 8.09 -15.77 -4.61
CA ILE A 24 6.92 -15.99 -5.50
C ILE A 24 6.89 -14.97 -6.64
N GLY A 25 7.15 -13.69 -6.35
CA GLY A 25 7.15 -12.65 -7.36
C GLY A 25 8.29 -12.79 -8.37
N ILE A 26 9.49 -13.17 -7.92
CA ILE A 26 10.64 -13.48 -8.77
C ILE A 26 10.30 -14.64 -9.70
N GLN A 27 9.80 -15.74 -9.14
CA GLN A 27 9.39 -16.92 -9.93
C GLN A 27 8.32 -16.56 -10.96
N TYR A 28 7.26 -15.87 -10.54
CA TYR A 28 6.15 -15.51 -11.40
C TYR A 28 6.53 -14.54 -12.52
N LEU A 29 7.37 -13.54 -12.23
CA LEU A 29 7.77 -12.52 -13.20
C LEU A 29 8.98 -12.92 -14.05
N SER A 30 9.67 -14.01 -13.73
CA SER A 30 10.93 -14.42 -14.39
C SER A 30 10.85 -14.55 -15.91
N CYS A 31 9.70 -14.95 -16.44
CA CYS A 31 9.45 -15.10 -17.87
C CYS A 31 8.61 -13.95 -18.47
N LEU A 32 8.40 -12.86 -17.73
CA LEU A 32 7.54 -11.76 -18.17
C LEU A 32 8.38 -10.54 -18.57
N LYS A 33 8.22 -10.11 -19.83
CA LYS A 33 8.77 -8.87 -20.35
C LYS A 33 7.74 -7.76 -20.27
N VAL A 34 8.10 -6.61 -19.71
CA VAL A 34 7.22 -5.44 -19.59
C VAL A 34 6.74 -4.98 -20.98
N ILE A 35 5.43 -4.78 -21.13
CA ILE A 35 4.82 -4.09 -22.27
C ILE A 35 4.38 -2.68 -21.85
N ASN A 36 3.61 -2.57 -20.76
CA ASN A 36 3.08 -1.29 -20.28
C ASN A 36 2.89 -1.33 -18.76
N LEU A 37 3.53 -0.40 -18.05
CA LEU A 37 3.41 -0.25 -16.59
C LEU A 37 2.35 0.76 -16.13
N ASN A 38 1.64 1.38 -17.07
CA ASN A 38 0.64 2.42 -16.83
C ASN A 38 -0.62 2.16 -17.67
N SER A 39 -1.10 0.92 -17.69
CA SER A 39 -2.36 0.58 -18.33
C SER A 39 -3.53 0.90 -17.39
N GLU A 40 -4.69 1.25 -17.96
CA GLU A 40 -5.87 1.57 -17.16
C GLU A 40 -6.54 0.34 -16.55
N GLU A 41 -6.71 -0.72 -17.35
CA GLU A 41 -7.36 -1.98 -16.97
C GLU A 41 -6.93 -3.06 -17.98
N PRO A 42 -6.18 -4.11 -17.58
CA PRO A 42 -5.59 -4.29 -16.24
C PRO A 42 -4.49 -3.24 -15.96
N ASP A 43 -4.09 -3.07 -14.70
CA ASP A 43 -3.11 -2.03 -14.28
C ASP A 43 -1.75 -2.14 -14.98
N PHE A 44 -1.30 -3.37 -15.25
CA PHE A 44 -0.02 -3.65 -15.90
C PHE A 44 -0.17 -4.70 -17.00
N LEU A 45 0.65 -4.58 -18.05
CA LEU A 45 0.72 -5.51 -19.17
C LEU A 45 2.14 -6.00 -19.38
N PHE A 46 2.26 -7.32 -19.56
CA PHE A 46 3.50 -8.03 -19.81
C PHE A 46 3.34 -8.99 -20.98
N ARG A 47 4.45 -9.41 -21.59
CA ARG A 47 4.51 -10.50 -22.55
C ARG A 47 5.24 -11.67 -21.91
N ASN A 48 4.64 -12.85 -21.93
CA ASN A 48 5.36 -14.07 -21.61
C ASN A 48 6.38 -14.36 -22.73
N ILE A 49 7.66 -14.47 -22.39
CA ILE A 49 8.73 -14.68 -23.38
C ILE A 49 8.74 -16.10 -23.96
N LEU A 50 8.12 -17.06 -23.27
CA LEU A 50 8.05 -18.47 -23.68
C LEU A 50 6.79 -18.74 -24.50
N THR A 51 5.63 -18.26 -24.04
CA THR A 51 4.34 -18.53 -24.71
C THR A 51 3.88 -17.42 -25.65
N HIS A 52 4.54 -16.26 -25.62
CA HIS A 52 4.15 -15.03 -26.32
C HIS A 52 2.80 -14.42 -25.90
N GLU A 53 2.06 -15.04 -24.98
CA GLU A 53 0.81 -14.54 -24.41
C GLU A 53 1.02 -13.19 -23.72
N ILE A 54 0.04 -12.30 -23.86
CA ILE A 54 -0.06 -11.05 -23.12
C ILE A 54 -0.67 -11.35 -21.75
N ILE A 55 0.07 -11.06 -20.70
CA ILE A 55 -0.34 -11.26 -19.31
C ILE A 55 -0.69 -9.92 -18.70
N GLY A 56 -1.94 -9.80 -18.24
CA GLY A 56 -2.42 -8.68 -17.44
C GLY A 56 -2.17 -8.91 -15.95
N ILE A 57 -1.76 -7.88 -15.23
CA ILE A 57 -1.76 -7.87 -13.77
C ILE A 57 -2.67 -6.74 -13.28
N GLU A 58 -3.74 -7.11 -12.57
CA GLU A 58 -4.61 -6.19 -11.86
C GLU A 58 -4.18 -6.09 -10.40
N MET A 59 -4.22 -4.89 -9.84
CA MET A 59 -3.87 -4.66 -8.44
C MET A 59 -5.04 -4.11 -7.64
N VAL A 60 -5.15 -4.56 -6.39
CA VAL A 60 -6.15 -4.04 -5.46
C VAL A 60 -5.60 -4.06 -4.05
N LYS A 61 -5.94 -3.05 -3.24
CA LYS A 61 -5.65 -3.08 -1.81
C LYS A 61 -6.80 -3.73 -1.06
N ILE A 62 -6.48 -4.58 -0.10
CA ILE A 62 -7.43 -4.98 0.94
C ILE A 62 -7.31 -3.98 2.10
N ILE A 63 -8.45 -3.43 2.50
CA ILE A 63 -8.56 -2.48 3.60
C ILE A 63 -9.72 -2.96 4.45
N ALA A 64 -9.46 -3.20 5.73
CA ALA A 64 -10.52 -3.48 6.67
C ALA A 64 -10.94 -2.17 7.34
N GLU A 65 -12.11 -1.66 6.94
CA GLU A 65 -12.61 -0.39 7.44
C GLU A 65 -12.90 -0.47 8.95
N SER A 66 -12.55 0.59 9.68
CA SER A 66 -13.01 0.80 11.06
C SER A 66 -13.53 2.22 11.21
N GLU A 67 -14.36 2.46 12.24
CA GLU A 67 -14.85 3.80 12.55
C GLU A 67 -13.72 4.81 12.76
N LYS A 68 -12.58 4.36 13.31
CA LYS A 68 -11.35 5.16 13.49
C LYS A 68 -10.59 5.48 12.19
N GLN A 69 -10.93 4.85 11.07
CA GLN A 69 -10.29 5.17 9.79
C GLN A 69 -10.69 6.56 9.28
N LYS A 70 -11.92 7.01 9.59
CA LYS A 70 -12.38 8.35 9.23
C LYS A 70 -11.54 9.42 9.93
N SER A 71 -11.23 9.20 11.21
CA SER A 71 -10.50 10.16 12.04
C SER A 71 -9.01 10.24 11.65
N THR A 72 -8.35 9.13 11.31
CA THR A 72 -6.92 9.12 10.88
C THR A 72 -6.67 9.47 9.41
N SER A 73 -7.70 9.42 8.56
CA SER A 73 -7.59 9.63 7.10
C SER A 73 -6.91 10.95 6.71
N LYS A 74 -7.18 12.04 7.44
CA LYS A 74 -6.59 13.36 7.19
C LYS A 74 -5.09 13.40 7.45
N LEU A 75 -4.63 12.78 8.55
CA LEU A 75 -3.21 12.68 8.87
C LEU A 75 -2.49 11.81 7.82
N ASN A 76 -3.07 10.68 7.45
CA ASN A 76 -2.50 9.83 6.39
C ASN A 76 -2.35 10.59 5.06
N GLN A 77 -3.32 11.46 4.72
CA GLN A 77 -3.23 12.30 3.54
C GLN A 77 -2.06 13.30 3.64
N ILE A 78 -1.87 13.95 4.78
CA ILE A 78 -0.71 14.82 5.01
C ILE A 78 0.58 14.04 4.80
N VAL A 79 0.76 12.92 5.50
CA VAL A 79 2.04 12.22 5.44
C VAL A 79 2.32 11.68 4.05
N ARG A 80 1.31 11.14 3.37
CA ARG A 80 1.41 10.73 1.97
C ARG A 80 1.90 11.87 1.09
N ASN A 81 1.32 13.05 1.23
CA ASN A 81 1.70 14.22 0.44
C ASN A 81 3.11 14.73 0.77
N VAL A 82 3.55 14.62 2.03
CA VAL A 82 4.94 14.92 2.43
C VAL A 82 5.91 13.95 1.76
N CYS A 83 5.66 12.64 1.83
CA CYS A 83 6.52 11.62 1.20
C CYS A 83 6.68 11.86 -0.29
N LEU A 84 5.59 12.16 -1.00
CA LEU A 84 5.62 12.46 -2.43
C LEU A 84 6.46 13.71 -2.74
N LYS A 85 6.34 14.74 -1.89
CA LYS A 85 7.14 15.95 -2.05
C LYS A 85 8.63 15.65 -1.82
N LEU A 86 8.97 14.84 -0.81
CA LEU A 86 10.35 14.40 -0.55
C LEU A 86 10.90 13.52 -1.67
N ASP A 87 10.11 12.59 -2.22
CA ASP A 87 10.51 11.72 -3.33
C ASP A 87 10.84 12.53 -4.60
N LYS A 88 10.20 13.70 -4.79
CA LYS A 88 10.50 14.62 -5.89
C LYS A 88 11.74 15.48 -5.66
N HIS A 89 12.09 15.76 -4.41
CA HIS A 89 13.20 16.64 -4.06
C HIS A 89 14.49 15.88 -3.70
N THR A 90 14.39 14.61 -3.34
CA THR A 90 15.50 13.83 -2.81
C THR A 90 15.47 12.40 -3.34
N ASN A 91 16.64 11.78 -3.45
CA ASN A 91 16.76 10.33 -3.71
C ASN A 91 16.67 9.50 -2.41
N VAL A 92 16.54 10.16 -1.27
CA VAL A 92 16.51 9.52 0.05
C VAL A 92 15.10 9.05 0.36
N LYS A 93 14.97 7.86 0.95
CA LYS A 93 13.68 7.31 1.36
C LYS A 93 13.43 7.56 2.84
N TYR A 94 12.38 8.32 3.10
CA TYR A 94 11.95 8.69 4.44
C TYR A 94 10.78 7.83 4.90
N CYS A 95 10.87 7.38 6.14
CA CYS A 95 9.75 6.85 6.91
C CYS A 95 9.19 7.97 7.77
N ILE A 96 7.87 8.20 7.74
CA ILE A 96 7.23 9.31 8.45
C ILE A 96 5.96 8.82 9.13
N PHE A 97 5.78 9.15 10.40
CA PHE A 97 4.59 8.89 11.18
C PHE A 97 4.07 10.21 11.76
N LEU A 98 2.75 10.36 11.73
CA LEU A 98 2.05 11.41 12.48
C LEU A 98 1.10 10.75 13.46
N SER A 99 1.06 11.23 14.70
CA SER A 99 0.08 10.81 15.71
C SER A 99 -0.33 12.00 16.57
N CYS A 100 -1.46 11.89 17.26
CA CYS A 100 -1.97 12.93 18.16
C CYS A 100 -2.19 12.30 19.54
N ASN A 101 -1.93 13.03 20.62
CA ASN A 101 -2.27 12.58 21.96
C ASN A 101 -3.77 12.22 22.04
N ASP A 102 -4.07 11.16 22.80
CA ASP A 102 -5.41 10.60 23.07
C ASP A 102 -6.23 10.13 21.85
N GLY A 103 -5.64 10.06 20.66
CA GLY A 103 -6.32 9.55 19.46
C GLY A 103 -7.47 10.44 18.97
N ASN A 104 -7.58 11.68 19.47
CA ASN A 104 -8.65 12.62 19.11
C ASN A 104 -8.32 13.36 17.81
N TYR A 105 -8.49 12.69 16.67
CA TYR A 105 -8.14 13.25 15.37
C TYR A 105 -9.23 14.16 14.77
N ASP A 106 -10.44 14.16 15.34
CA ASP A 106 -11.59 14.87 14.78
C ASP A 106 -11.49 16.40 14.96
N ASN A 107 -10.77 16.84 15.99
CA ASN A 107 -10.63 18.25 16.35
C ASN A 107 -9.34 18.89 15.82
N ILE A 108 -8.49 18.17 15.08
CA ILE A 108 -7.26 18.77 14.55
C ILE A 108 -7.65 19.73 13.41
N PRO A 109 -7.43 21.05 13.54
CA PRO A 109 -7.73 22.02 12.50
C PRO A 109 -6.65 21.93 11.42
N ILE A 110 -6.75 20.89 10.58
CA ILE A 110 -5.74 20.57 9.58
C ILE A 110 -6.08 21.31 8.28
N HIS A 111 -5.43 22.45 8.03
CA HIS A 111 -5.16 22.87 6.66
C HIS A 111 -4.07 21.95 6.09
N ALA A 112 -4.48 20.89 5.40
CA ALA A 112 -3.56 19.80 4.99
C ALA A 112 -2.34 20.31 4.20
N SER A 113 -2.51 21.34 3.37
CA SER A 113 -1.42 21.96 2.60
C SER A 113 -0.36 22.65 3.47
N GLU A 114 -0.76 23.34 4.53
CA GLU A 114 0.16 24.04 5.42
C GLU A 114 1.03 23.05 6.19
N TRP A 115 0.40 22.00 6.74
CA TRP A 115 1.10 20.93 7.44
C TRP A 115 2.05 20.15 6.54
N VAL A 116 1.65 19.86 5.29
CA VAL A 116 2.54 19.22 4.31
C VAL A 116 3.80 20.06 4.11
N ASN A 117 3.66 21.38 3.94
CA ASN A 117 4.80 22.26 3.73
C ASN A 117 5.67 22.36 4.99
N LYS A 118 5.07 22.52 6.16
CA LYS A 118 5.78 22.63 7.43
C LYS A 118 6.61 21.39 7.74
N ILE A 119 6.02 20.20 7.64
CA ILE A 119 6.72 18.92 7.87
C ILE A 119 7.82 18.71 6.84
N PHE A 120 7.54 18.99 5.57
CA PHE A 120 8.53 18.89 4.50
C PHE A 120 9.78 19.74 4.78
N GLN A 121 9.61 21.00 5.20
CA GLN A 121 10.75 21.86 5.51
C GLN A 121 11.57 21.33 6.69
N ILE A 122 10.92 20.90 7.77
CA ILE A 122 11.60 20.32 8.94
C ILE A 122 12.50 19.15 8.53
N ILE A 123 12.00 18.25 7.68
CA ILE A 123 12.75 17.06 7.26
C ILE A 123 13.92 17.44 6.34
N ILE A 124 13.73 18.38 5.41
CA ILE A 124 14.79 18.80 4.47
C ILE A 124 15.89 19.62 5.15
N GLU A 125 15.53 20.42 6.15
CA GLU A 125 16.50 21.23 6.90
C GLU A 125 17.32 20.41 7.90
N ASP A 126 16.88 19.20 8.25
CA ASP A 126 17.61 18.28 9.14
C ASP A 126 18.78 17.59 8.44
N LYS A 127 19.88 18.34 8.29
CA LYS A 127 21.14 17.86 7.68
C LYS A 127 21.86 16.77 8.49
N ASN A 128 21.42 16.50 9.72
CA ASN A 128 22.11 15.60 10.64
C ASN A 128 21.48 14.20 10.72
N LEU A 129 20.38 13.96 10.00
CA LEU A 129 19.70 12.67 10.00
C LEU A 129 20.54 11.62 9.27
N LYS A 130 20.89 10.52 9.96
CA LYS A 130 21.60 9.38 9.36
C LYS A 130 20.65 8.20 9.14
N ASN A 131 21.05 7.27 8.27
CA ASN A 131 20.31 6.03 8.05
C ASN A 131 20.18 5.25 9.37
N GLY A 132 18.95 4.88 9.74
CA GLY A 132 18.64 4.23 11.01
C GLY A 132 18.34 5.17 12.19
N ASP A 133 18.57 6.48 12.06
CA ASP A 133 18.18 7.46 13.10
C ASP A 133 16.67 7.71 13.07
N ASN A 134 16.05 7.78 14.26
CA ASN A 134 14.67 8.26 14.41
C ASN A 134 14.68 9.64 15.08
N LYS A 135 13.99 10.60 14.49
CA LYS A 135 13.76 11.94 15.06
C LYS A 135 12.30 12.10 15.44
N LYS A 136 12.06 12.83 16.52
CA LYS A 136 10.72 13.16 17.03
C LYS A 136 10.58 14.66 17.19
N PHE A 137 9.46 15.20 16.70
CA PHE A 137 9.07 16.59 16.85
C PHE A 137 7.62 16.69 17.31
N ASP A 138 7.37 17.52 18.31
CA ASP A 138 6.07 17.68 18.93
C ASP A 138 5.51 19.07 18.62
N PHE A 139 4.32 19.13 18.04
CA PHE A 139 3.61 20.38 17.76
C PHE A 139 2.44 20.53 18.73
N LYS A 140 2.47 21.57 19.56
CA LYS A 140 1.31 21.97 20.35
C LYS A 140 0.26 22.60 19.44
N LEU A 141 -0.96 22.11 19.52
CA LEU A 141 -2.12 22.60 18.80
C LEU A 141 -2.91 23.60 19.67
N ASN A 142 -3.70 24.45 19.03
CA ASN A 142 -4.45 25.52 19.72
C ASN A 142 -5.52 24.98 20.68
N ASN A 143 -5.97 23.74 20.48
CA ASN A 143 -6.92 23.05 21.33
C ASN A 143 -6.27 22.31 22.52
N GLY A 144 -4.94 22.45 22.71
CA GLY A 144 -4.19 21.79 23.78
C GLY A 144 -3.63 20.42 23.41
N ASP A 145 -4.06 19.84 22.28
CA ASP A 145 -3.53 18.57 21.79
C ASP A 145 -2.08 18.70 21.31
N VAL A 146 -1.38 17.56 21.23
CA VAL A 146 -0.01 17.49 20.70
C VAL A 146 0.02 16.57 19.50
N LEU A 147 0.47 17.09 18.36
CA LEU A 147 0.78 16.31 17.17
C LEU A 147 2.25 15.87 17.23
N HIS A 148 2.48 14.57 17.27
CA HIS A 148 3.80 13.95 17.22
C HIS A 148 4.17 13.59 15.78
N LEU A 149 5.26 14.16 15.30
CA LEU A 149 5.94 13.76 14.07
C LEU A 149 7.14 12.89 14.43
N VAL A 150 7.19 11.70 13.85
CA VAL A 150 8.39 10.86 13.88
C VAL A 150 8.85 10.63 12.45
N TYR A 151 10.14 10.82 12.18
CA TYR A 151 10.70 10.51 10.86
C TYR A 151 12.09 9.89 10.95
N SER A 152 12.43 9.09 9.94
CA SER A 152 13.74 8.45 9.80
C SER A 152 14.12 8.25 8.35
N ILE A 153 15.43 8.13 8.09
CA ILE A 153 15.93 7.60 6.81
C ILE A 153 15.98 6.09 6.93
N ASN A 154 15.37 5.42 5.97
CA ASN A 154 15.48 3.98 5.89
C ASN A 154 15.64 3.54 4.44
N GLU A 155 16.87 3.17 4.09
CA GLU A 155 17.22 2.71 2.75
C GLU A 155 16.66 1.32 2.42
N SER A 156 16.33 0.51 3.44
CA SER A 156 15.97 -0.90 3.29
C SER A 156 14.46 -1.18 3.40
N SER A 157 13.65 -0.21 3.81
CA SER A 157 12.21 -0.42 4.01
C SER A 157 11.35 0.59 3.28
N TYR A 158 10.44 0.06 2.47
CA TYR A 158 9.39 0.83 1.82
C TYR A 158 8.28 1.17 2.83
N HIS A 159 8.58 1.78 3.97
CA HIS A 159 7.51 2.09 4.91
C HIS A 159 6.50 3.06 4.28
N PHE A 160 5.25 2.65 4.35
CA PHE A 160 4.14 3.54 4.08
C PHE A 160 3.91 4.34 5.33
N PRO A 161 3.74 5.65 5.20
CA PRO A 161 3.43 6.46 6.36
C PRO A 161 2.02 6.16 6.85
N GLY A 162 1.86 6.14 8.17
CA GLY A 162 0.57 5.91 8.80
C GLY A 162 0.49 6.52 10.19
N VAL A 163 -0.72 6.66 10.70
CA VAL A 163 -0.94 6.91 12.13
C VAL A 163 -0.90 5.56 12.83
N PRO A 164 0.08 5.27 13.71
CA PRO A 164 0.09 4.04 14.50
C PRO A 164 -0.89 4.22 15.67
N ASP A 165 -2.19 4.17 15.39
CA ASP A 165 -3.20 4.18 16.45
C ASP A 165 -3.86 2.82 16.56
N GLY A 166 -3.60 2.15 17.70
CA GLY A 166 -4.31 1.02 18.32
C GLY A 166 -5.31 0.25 17.47
N GLY A 167 -4.90 -0.16 16.27
CA GLY A 167 -5.82 -0.72 15.31
C GLY A 167 -6.27 -2.11 15.71
N ILE A 168 -7.52 -2.45 15.40
CA ILE A 168 -8.01 -3.81 15.65
C ILE A 168 -7.27 -4.75 14.69
N VAL A 169 -6.68 -5.83 15.24
CA VAL A 169 -6.16 -6.91 14.41
C VAL A 169 -7.34 -7.77 13.96
N ILE A 170 -7.55 -7.81 12.65
CA ILE A 170 -8.58 -8.63 12.02
C ILE A 170 -7.88 -9.87 11.46
N LEU A 171 -8.14 -11.00 12.13
CA LEU A 171 -7.58 -12.28 11.78
C LEU A 171 -8.40 -12.93 10.66
N ASN A 172 -7.71 -13.34 9.58
CA ASN A 172 -8.29 -14.11 8.47
C ASN A 172 -9.63 -13.56 7.95
N PRO A 173 -9.71 -12.30 7.45
CA PRO A 173 -10.94 -11.76 6.88
C PRO A 173 -11.25 -12.38 5.51
N PHE A 174 -11.55 -13.68 5.48
CA PHE A 174 -11.80 -14.44 4.25
C PHE A 174 -12.99 -13.88 3.47
N ASP A 175 -14.06 -13.49 4.15
CA ASP A 175 -15.22 -12.85 3.50
C ASP A 175 -14.84 -11.53 2.80
N LEU A 176 -13.89 -10.77 3.37
CA LEU A 176 -13.41 -9.54 2.74
C LEU A 176 -12.59 -9.84 1.49
N LEU A 177 -11.70 -10.84 1.55
CA LEU A 177 -10.95 -11.30 0.38
C LEU A 177 -11.88 -11.82 -0.72
N GLU A 178 -12.84 -12.69 -0.38
CA GLU A 178 -13.80 -13.26 -1.31
C GLU A 178 -14.63 -12.16 -1.99
N ASN A 179 -15.10 -11.17 -1.22
CA ASN A 179 -15.82 -10.03 -1.77
C ASN A 179 -14.97 -9.17 -2.71
N ILE A 180 -13.69 -8.96 -2.41
CA ILE A 180 -12.75 -8.24 -3.30
C ILE A 180 -12.56 -9.02 -4.62
N ILE A 181 -12.32 -10.32 -4.52
CA ILE A 181 -12.12 -11.20 -5.69
C ILE A 181 -13.40 -11.21 -6.53
N LYS A 182 -14.58 -11.36 -5.93
CA LYS A 182 -15.88 -11.32 -6.61
C LYS A 182 -16.09 -10.02 -7.40
N LYS A 183 -15.83 -8.86 -6.78
CA LYS A 183 -15.92 -7.55 -7.46
C LYS A 183 -14.95 -7.44 -8.65
N LYS A 184 -13.78 -8.07 -8.56
CA LYS A 184 -12.80 -8.09 -9.65
C LYS A 184 -13.16 -9.11 -10.73
N ASN A 185 -13.77 -10.23 -10.38
CA ASN A 185 -14.32 -11.22 -11.31
C ASN A 185 -15.37 -10.61 -12.26
N GLU A 186 -16.18 -9.66 -11.79
CA GLU A 186 -17.15 -8.91 -12.61
C GLU A 186 -16.48 -8.12 -13.75
N LYS A 187 -15.22 -7.70 -13.56
CA LYS A 187 -14.43 -6.97 -14.55
C LYS A 187 -13.54 -7.87 -15.41
N TYR A 188 -13.50 -9.17 -15.14
CA TYR A 188 -12.54 -10.09 -15.74
C TYR A 188 -12.60 -10.11 -17.28
N THR A 189 -13.80 -10.15 -17.84
CA THR A 189 -14.01 -10.12 -19.30
C THR A 189 -13.55 -8.82 -19.93
N LYS A 190 -13.53 -7.71 -19.18
CA LYS A 190 -13.00 -6.43 -19.64
C LYS A 190 -11.47 -6.44 -19.69
N TYR A 191 -10.82 -7.05 -18.70
CA TYR A 191 -9.37 -7.22 -18.70
C TYR A 191 -8.89 -8.05 -19.89
N LEU A 192 -9.59 -9.16 -20.19
CA LEU A 192 -9.26 -10.04 -21.32
C LEU A 192 -9.37 -9.39 -22.71
N LYS A 193 -9.95 -8.20 -22.82
CA LYS A 193 -9.92 -7.43 -24.09
C LYS A 193 -8.51 -6.91 -24.43
N LYS A 194 -7.60 -6.88 -23.46
CA LYS A 194 -6.23 -6.34 -23.62
C LYS A 194 -5.13 -7.35 -23.31
N CYS A 195 -5.48 -8.54 -22.81
CA CYS A 195 -4.54 -9.58 -22.44
C CYS A 195 -5.18 -10.96 -22.62
N ASP A 196 -4.36 -11.98 -22.85
CA ASP A 196 -4.83 -13.36 -23.03
C ASP A 196 -5.17 -14.02 -21.68
N LYS A 197 -4.43 -13.63 -20.63
CA LYS A 197 -4.57 -14.09 -19.25
C LYS A 197 -4.46 -12.92 -18.29
N CYS A 198 -5.11 -13.03 -17.13
CA CYS A 198 -5.05 -11.97 -16.13
C CYS A 198 -4.86 -12.55 -14.73
N SER A 199 -3.89 -12.01 -14.01
CA SER A 199 -3.62 -12.32 -12.61
C SER A 199 -3.98 -11.15 -11.71
N LEU A 200 -4.35 -11.45 -10.46
CA LEU A 200 -4.73 -10.48 -9.45
C LEU A 200 -3.67 -10.45 -8.34
N ILE A 201 -3.20 -9.25 -7.99
CA ILE A 201 -2.40 -9.02 -6.79
C ILE A 201 -3.27 -8.23 -5.79
N ILE A 202 -3.56 -8.87 -4.66
CA ILE A 202 -4.21 -8.25 -3.51
C ILE A 202 -3.13 -7.81 -2.54
N VAL A 203 -3.07 -6.52 -2.24
CA VAL A 203 -2.07 -5.91 -1.36
C VAL A 203 -2.70 -5.66 0.01
N SER A 204 -2.19 -6.34 1.03
CA SER A 204 -2.48 -6.07 2.43
C SER A 204 -1.36 -5.22 3.00
N ASP A 205 -1.55 -3.89 3.01
CA ASP A 205 -0.56 -2.95 3.53
C ASP A 205 -0.96 -2.44 4.90
N ASN A 206 -0.41 -3.07 5.92
CA ASN A 206 -0.62 -2.74 7.33
C ASN A 206 0.12 -1.46 7.76
N MET A 207 1.00 -0.91 6.92
CA MET A 207 1.75 0.32 7.22
C MET A 207 1.11 1.55 6.58
N ALA A 208 0.17 1.40 5.64
CA ALA A 208 -0.48 2.52 4.94
C ALA A 208 -1.48 3.35 5.78
N GLY A 209 -1.30 3.39 7.11
CA GLY A 209 -2.09 4.22 8.01
C GLY A 209 -3.52 3.77 8.20
N HIS A 210 -3.82 2.50 7.89
CA HIS A 210 -5.13 1.95 8.18
C HIS A 210 -5.25 1.67 9.68
N SER A 211 -6.39 2.02 10.25
CA SER A 211 -6.75 1.81 11.67
C SER A 211 -6.96 0.33 12.03
N SER A 212 -6.70 -0.60 11.12
CA SER A 212 -6.92 -2.03 11.31
C SER A 212 -5.76 -2.78 10.68
N PHE A 213 -5.22 -3.76 11.41
CA PHE A 213 -4.19 -4.66 10.91
C PHE A 213 -4.85 -5.92 10.39
N ILE A 214 -4.52 -6.33 9.17
CA ILE A 214 -4.97 -7.62 8.65
C ILE A 214 -3.83 -8.60 8.84
N GLU A 215 -4.13 -9.73 9.49
CA GLU A 215 -3.18 -10.81 9.70
C GLU A 215 -3.79 -12.14 9.24
N PHE A 216 -3.03 -12.86 8.42
CA PHE A 216 -3.41 -14.18 7.93
C PHE A 216 -2.55 -15.26 8.57
N ASN A 217 -3.18 -16.25 9.16
CA ASN A 217 -2.48 -17.44 9.67
C ASN A 217 -2.43 -18.54 8.60
N LYS A 218 -2.01 -19.75 8.98
CA LYS A 218 -1.87 -20.89 8.07
C LYS A 218 -3.18 -21.38 7.46
N SER A 219 -4.34 -21.12 8.09
CA SER A 219 -5.64 -21.53 7.56
C SER A 219 -5.98 -20.89 6.21
N LEU A 220 -5.31 -19.79 5.84
CA LEU A 220 -5.43 -19.21 4.50
C LEU A 220 -5.03 -20.20 3.39
N GLU A 221 -4.08 -21.09 3.65
CA GLU A 221 -3.59 -22.08 2.66
C GLU A 221 -4.64 -23.18 2.38
N GLU A 222 -5.52 -23.43 3.35
CA GLU A 222 -6.61 -24.40 3.27
C GLU A 222 -7.88 -23.78 2.67
N HIS A 223 -8.03 -22.46 2.75
CA HIS A 223 -9.18 -21.75 2.23
C HIS A 223 -9.15 -21.62 0.71
N LYS A 224 -10.29 -21.85 0.07
CA LYS A 224 -10.45 -21.78 -1.38
C LYS A 224 -11.31 -20.59 -1.78
N PHE A 225 -10.80 -19.74 -2.67
CA PHE A 225 -11.51 -18.57 -3.17
C PHE A 225 -12.06 -18.79 -4.59
N ASN A 226 -13.23 -18.26 -4.89
CA ASN A 226 -13.81 -18.35 -6.24
C ASN A 226 -13.25 -17.24 -7.13
N SER A 227 -12.33 -17.58 -8.03
CA SER A 227 -11.60 -16.61 -8.84
C SER A 227 -11.59 -16.97 -10.32
N LYS A 228 -11.83 -15.98 -11.18
CA LYS A 228 -11.65 -16.10 -12.64
C LYS A 228 -10.21 -15.91 -13.08
N PHE A 229 -9.36 -15.33 -12.23
CA PHE A 229 -7.97 -15.01 -12.54
C PHE A 229 -7.09 -16.27 -12.53
N ASP A 230 -6.15 -16.34 -13.47
CA ASP A 230 -5.18 -17.46 -13.59
C ASP A 230 -4.34 -17.63 -12.32
N ASN A 231 -3.96 -16.51 -11.71
CA ASN A 231 -3.27 -16.49 -10.43
C ASN A 231 -3.85 -15.38 -9.55
N VAL A 232 -4.01 -15.68 -8.28
CA VAL A 232 -4.31 -14.69 -7.24
C VAL A 232 -3.20 -14.74 -6.21
N PHE A 233 -2.55 -13.60 -6.01
CA PHE A 233 -1.49 -13.43 -5.02
C PHE A 233 -1.96 -12.49 -3.92
N LEU A 234 -1.67 -12.85 -2.69
CA LEU A 234 -1.75 -11.95 -1.54
C LEU A 234 -0.33 -11.46 -1.22
N TYR A 235 -0.10 -10.17 -1.40
CA TYR A 235 1.12 -9.49 -0.97
C TYR A 235 0.88 -8.81 0.39
N GLU A 236 1.46 -9.36 1.44
CA GLU A 236 1.41 -8.84 2.81
C GLU A 236 2.61 -7.92 3.05
N PHE A 237 2.34 -6.63 3.21
CA PHE A 237 3.34 -5.62 3.49
C PHE A 237 3.11 -5.02 4.89
N GLY A 238 4.13 -5.11 5.75
CA GLY A 238 4.01 -4.70 7.15
C GLY A 238 3.38 -5.76 8.04
N GLY A 239 4.05 -6.07 9.15
CA GLY A 239 3.69 -7.14 10.10
C GLY A 239 4.94 -7.65 10.83
N LYS A 240 4.86 -8.79 11.52
CA LYS A 240 6.02 -9.44 12.17
C LYS A 240 7.10 -9.89 11.16
N ILE A 241 6.73 -10.03 9.88
CA ILE A 241 7.61 -10.36 8.75
C ILE A 241 7.62 -9.13 7.85
N HIS A 242 8.81 -8.62 7.47
CA HIS A 242 8.97 -7.36 6.72
C HIS A 242 8.14 -7.29 5.43
N SER A 243 7.99 -8.42 4.73
CA SER A 243 7.00 -8.63 3.67
C SER A 243 6.83 -10.12 3.39
N ASN A 244 5.62 -10.56 3.06
CA ASN A 244 5.35 -11.93 2.67
C ASN A 244 4.46 -11.97 1.41
N THR A 245 4.61 -13.00 0.57
CA THR A 245 3.72 -13.24 -0.56
C THR A 245 3.19 -14.66 -0.49
N ARG A 246 1.90 -14.84 -0.72
CA ARG A 246 1.28 -16.16 -0.82
C ARG A 246 0.44 -16.25 -2.08
N LYS A 247 0.49 -17.40 -2.75
CA LYS A 247 -0.45 -17.73 -3.82
C LYS A 247 -1.73 -18.27 -3.19
N LEU A 248 -2.88 -17.66 -3.46
CA LEU A 248 -4.15 -18.11 -2.90
C LEU A 248 -4.65 -19.35 -3.64
N ASN A 249 -5.21 -20.29 -2.88
CA ASN A 249 -5.86 -21.46 -3.45
C ASN A 249 -7.20 -21.01 -4.06
N THR A 250 -7.36 -21.22 -5.36
CA THR A 250 -8.53 -20.75 -6.10
C THR A 250 -9.15 -21.88 -6.89
N TYR A 251 -10.45 -21.76 -7.10
CA TYR A 251 -11.21 -22.60 -8.00
C TYR A 251 -12.11 -21.72 -8.85
N PHE A 252 -12.52 -22.29 -9.97
CA PHE A 252 -13.46 -21.66 -10.87
C PHE A 252 -14.65 -22.60 -10.99
N ASN A 253 -15.83 -22.10 -10.63
CA ASN A 253 -17.11 -22.77 -10.91
C ASN A 253 -17.67 -22.30 -12.25
#